data_AF-A0A258LK73-F1
#
_entry.id   AF-A0A258LK73-F1
#
_cell.length_a   1.000
_cell.length_b   1.000
_cell.length_c   1.000
_cell.angle_alpha   90.00
_cell.angle_beta   90.00
_cell.angle_gamma   90.00
#
_symmetry.space_group_name_H-M   'P 1'
#
loop_
_entity.id
_entity.type
_entity.pdbx_description
1 polymer ?
#
loop_
_entity_poly.entity_id
_entity_poly.type
_entity_poly.pdbx_seq_one_letter_code
_entity_poly.pdbx_strand_id
1 'polypeptide(L)'
;MAVHPNEALFGGEKPFPLIPACEHFAGSEKLILKALSLQDTIGAVFDITCDCEDGAASGQEREHAEMIVRVLNSEANKHKMAGARIHDYTHPAWKQDIDILVGGAGKLLSYLTIPKCTDISQAKEMIAYIQKMATFYGVDREIPVHILIETHG
;
A
#
# COMPACT_ATOMS: atom_id res chain seq x y z
N MET A 1 -25.84 -21.72 28.50
CA MET A 1 -24.46 -21.20 28.51
C MET A 1 -24.53 -19.69 28.47
N ALA A 2 -23.68 -18.99 29.22
CA ALA A 2 -23.52 -17.54 29.05
C ALA A 2 -22.83 -17.29 27.70
N VAL A 3 -23.36 -16.37 26.88
CA VAL A 3 -22.75 -15.98 25.61
C VAL A 3 -21.45 -15.23 25.91
N HIS A 4 -20.37 -15.54 25.20
CA HIS A 4 -19.08 -14.90 25.41
C HIS A 4 -19.15 -13.43 24.97
N PRO A 5 -18.52 -12.47 25.68
CA PRO A 5 -18.60 -11.04 25.33
C PRO A 5 -18.21 -10.72 23.88
N ASN A 6 -17.20 -11.41 23.31
CA ASN A 6 -16.81 -11.25 21.91
C ASN A 6 -17.90 -11.66 20.90
N GLU A 7 -18.87 -12.49 21.32
CA GLU A 7 -20.01 -12.94 20.50
C GLU A 7 -21.29 -12.17 20.84
N ALA A 8 -21.40 -11.62 22.05
CA ALA A 8 -22.58 -10.90 22.54
C ALA A 8 -22.55 -9.40 22.21
N LEU A 9 -21.37 -8.80 22.07
CA LEU A 9 -21.17 -7.37 21.87
C LEU A 9 -20.75 -7.10 20.41
N PHE A 10 -21.25 -6.01 19.82
CA PHE A 10 -20.85 -5.46 18.51
C PHE A 10 -21.14 -6.31 17.26
N GLY A 11 -22.02 -7.33 17.33
CA GLY A 11 -22.37 -8.17 16.18
C GLY A 11 -23.02 -7.48 14.96
N GLY A 12 -23.30 -6.17 15.04
CA GLY A 12 -23.84 -5.35 13.95
C GLY A 12 -22.84 -4.41 13.28
N GLU A 13 -21.59 -4.33 13.75
CA GLU A 13 -20.58 -3.40 13.24
C GLU A 13 -19.48 -4.12 12.45
N LYS A 14 -18.90 -3.43 11.45
CA LYS A 14 -17.73 -3.96 10.75
C LYS A 14 -16.55 -3.99 11.72
N PRO A 15 -15.85 -5.13 11.90
CA PRO A 15 -14.70 -5.19 12.77
C PRO A 15 -13.60 -4.24 12.28
N PHE A 16 -12.90 -3.61 13.22
CA PHE A 16 -11.75 -2.77 12.89
C PHE A 16 -10.65 -3.62 12.23
N PRO A 17 -10.00 -3.11 11.18
CA PRO A 17 -8.84 -3.78 10.61
C PRO A 17 -7.73 -3.86 11.66
N LEU A 18 -7.15 -5.05 11.83
CA LEU A 18 -5.99 -5.25 12.68
C LEU A 18 -4.73 -4.95 11.85
N ILE A 19 -4.14 -3.78 12.07
CA ILE A 19 -2.91 -3.33 11.40
C ILE A 19 -1.71 -3.38 12.36
N PRO A 20 -0.48 -3.61 11.87
CA PRO A 20 0.72 -3.50 12.69
C PRO A 20 0.88 -2.10 13.30
N ALA A 21 1.50 -2.04 14.47
CA ALA A 21 1.70 -0.77 15.18
C ALA A 21 2.78 0.13 14.53
N CYS A 22 3.55 -0.40 13.57
CA CYS A 22 4.62 0.31 12.90
C CYS A 22 4.53 0.09 11.39
N GLU A 23 4.68 1.18 10.63
CA GLU A 23 4.84 1.20 9.18
C GLU A 23 6.24 1.77 8.88
N HIS A 24 7.11 0.98 8.25
CA HIS A 24 8.50 1.36 7.94
C HIS A 24 8.64 1.75 6.48
N PHE A 25 9.12 2.96 6.21
CA PHE A 25 9.28 3.50 4.85
C PHE A 25 10.65 3.17 4.26
N ALA A 26 10.67 2.77 2.99
CA ALA A 26 11.90 2.53 2.24
C ALA A 26 11.74 2.91 0.75
N GLY A 27 12.53 3.88 0.29
CA GLY A 27 12.50 4.43 -1.08
C GLY A 27 13.64 3.97 -1.98
N SER A 28 14.27 2.82 -1.73
CA SER A 28 15.26 2.24 -2.65
C SER A 28 15.28 0.72 -2.53
N GLU A 29 15.63 0.03 -3.61
CA GLU A 29 15.69 -1.45 -3.64
C GLU A 29 16.53 -2.01 -2.48
N LYS A 30 17.69 -1.39 -2.22
CA LYS A 30 18.57 -1.78 -1.10
C LYS A 30 17.86 -1.67 0.26
N LEU A 31 17.13 -0.59 0.50
CA LEU A 31 16.47 -0.36 1.79
C LEU A 31 15.20 -1.22 1.92
N ILE A 32 14.46 -1.43 0.84
CA ILE A 32 13.28 -2.31 0.82
C ILE A 32 13.72 -3.74 1.15
N LEU A 33 14.76 -4.27 0.48
CA LEU A 33 15.29 -5.60 0.76
C LEU A 33 15.81 -5.73 2.20
N LYS A 34 16.44 -4.67 2.74
CA LYS A 34 16.88 -4.64 4.14
C LYS A 34 15.71 -4.66 5.12
N ALA A 35 14.64 -3.93 4.84
CA ALA A 35 13.43 -3.92 5.65
C ALA A 35 12.75 -5.31 5.66
N LEU A 36 12.64 -5.94 4.49
CA LEU A 36 12.10 -7.31 4.36
C LEU A 36 12.96 -8.33 5.13
N SER A 37 14.28 -8.24 5.04
CA SER A 37 15.19 -9.10 5.81
C SER A 37 15.09 -8.86 7.32
N LEU A 38 14.89 -7.61 7.75
CA LEU A 38 14.65 -7.28 9.16
C LEU A 38 13.34 -7.88 9.64
N GLN A 39 12.27 -7.77 8.86
CA GLN A 39 10.96 -8.36 9.15
C GLN A 39 11.06 -9.88 9.30
N ASP A 40 11.82 -10.57 8.44
CA ASP A 40 12.06 -12.02 8.59
C ASP A 40 12.82 -12.35 9.89
N THR A 41 13.71 -11.46 10.33
CA THR A 41 14.53 -11.67 11.54
C THR A 41 13.73 -11.48 12.83
N ILE A 42 12.87 -10.45 12.89
CA ILE A 42 12.14 -10.08 14.13
C ILE A 42 10.67 -10.46 14.11
N GLY A 43 10.18 -10.99 12.98
CA GLY A 43 8.81 -11.39 12.74
C GLY A 43 7.96 -10.33 12.05
N ALA A 44 6.75 -10.75 11.67
CA ALA A 44 5.69 -9.98 11.03
C ALA A 44 5.06 -8.91 11.96
N VAL A 45 5.87 -8.00 12.50
CA VAL A 45 5.48 -7.03 13.55
C VAL A 45 5.37 -5.58 13.05
N PHE A 46 5.76 -5.31 11.80
CA PHE A 46 5.64 -4.00 11.15
C PHE A 46 5.34 -4.20 9.66
N ASP A 47 4.63 -3.25 9.06
CA ASP A 47 4.44 -3.18 7.61
C ASP A 47 5.58 -2.40 6.94
N ILE A 48 5.79 -2.63 5.65
CA ILE A 48 6.80 -1.92 4.85
C ILE A 48 6.12 -1.12 3.75
N THR A 49 6.36 0.19 3.71
CA THR A 49 5.91 1.06 2.63
C THR A 49 7.04 1.28 1.64
N CYS A 50 6.89 0.72 0.45
CA CYS A 50 7.79 0.96 -0.68
C CYS A 50 7.44 2.32 -1.30
N ASP A 51 8.38 3.25 -1.25
CA ASP A 51 8.07 4.66 -1.45
C ASP A 51 8.41 5.15 -2.87
N CYS A 52 7.40 5.34 -3.72
CA CYS A 52 7.59 5.97 -5.03
C CYS A 52 7.74 7.49 -4.93
N GLU A 53 7.08 8.14 -3.98
CA GLU A 53 6.93 9.60 -3.97
C GLU A 53 8.27 10.32 -3.73
N ASP A 54 8.92 10.03 -2.60
CA ASP A 54 10.21 10.62 -2.27
C ASP A 54 11.38 9.70 -2.66
N GLY A 55 11.11 8.43 -2.95
CA GLY A 55 12.11 7.41 -3.28
C GLY A 55 12.48 7.34 -4.77
N ALA A 56 11.59 7.77 -5.68
CA ALA A 56 11.91 7.80 -7.10
C ALA A 56 12.82 8.99 -7.44
N ALA A 57 13.89 8.72 -8.18
CA ALA A 57 14.64 9.79 -8.82
C ALA A 57 13.81 10.39 -9.96
N SER A 58 13.87 11.71 -10.14
CA SER A 58 13.14 12.39 -11.22
C SER A 58 13.44 11.78 -12.59
N GLY A 59 12.39 11.42 -13.34
CA GLY A 59 12.47 10.76 -14.63
C GLY A 59 12.64 9.24 -14.59
N GLN A 60 12.68 8.63 -13.40
CA GLN A 60 12.78 7.18 -13.20
C GLN A 60 11.53 6.59 -12.51
N GLU A 61 10.41 7.30 -12.54
CA GLU A 61 9.18 6.93 -11.81
C GLU A 61 8.70 5.53 -12.22
N ARG A 62 8.65 5.27 -13.54
CA ARG A 62 8.33 3.94 -14.10
C ARG A 62 9.26 2.86 -13.58
N GLU A 63 10.57 3.07 -13.73
CA GLU A 63 11.59 2.08 -13.37
C GLU A 63 11.54 1.78 -11.87
N HIS A 64 11.24 2.79 -11.05
CA HIS A 64 11.07 2.65 -9.62
C HIS A 64 9.84 1.82 -9.26
N ALA A 65 8.67 2.11 -9.85
CA ALA A 65 7.47 1.31 -9.64
C ALA A 65 7.65 -0.14 -10.11
N GLU A 66 8.32 -0.37 -11.23
CA GLU A 66 8.65 -1.70 -11.76
C GLU A 66 9.63 -2.46 -10.83
N MET A 67 10.60 -1.75 -10.22
CA MET A 67 11.47 -2.30 -9.19
C MET A 67 10.68 -2.76 -7.97
N ILE A 68 9.73 -1.95 -7.48
CA ILE A 68 8.87 -2.32 -6.35
C ILE A 68 8.07 -3.58 -6.69
N VAL A 69 7.44 -3.64 -7.87
CA VAL A 69 6.73 -4.85 -8.34
C VAL A 69 7.64 -6.08 -8.31
N ARG A 70 8.86 -5.96 -8.84
CA ARG A 70 9.84 -7.06 -8.85
C ARG A 70 10.16 -7.54 -7.44
N VAL A 71 10.43 -6.62 -6.51
CA VAL A 71 10.76 -6.95 -5.12
C VAL A 71 9.58 -7.59 -4.40
N LEU A 72 8.36 -7.07 -4.55
CA LEU A 72 7.15 -7.58 -3.90
C LEU A 72 6.79 -9.01 -4.35
N ASN A 73 7.08 -9.35 -5.61
CA ASN A 73 6.89 -10.69 -6.17
C ASN A 73 8.02 -11.66 -5.83
N SER A 74 9.13 -11.19 -5.26
CA SER A 74 10.26 -12.05 -4.89
C SER A 74 10.02 -12.82 -3.59
N GLU A 75 10.84 -13.84 -3.36
CA GLU A 75 10.88 -14.61 -2.10
C GLU A 75 11.28 -13.75 -0.89
N ALA A 76 11.89 -12.59 -1.09
CA ALA A 76 12.22 -11.67 0.00
C ALA A 76 10.96 -11.14 0.71
N ASN A 77 9.85 -10.98 -0.02
CA ASN A 77 8.56 -10.60 0.56
C ASN A 77 7.86 -11.83 1.14
N LYS A 78 8.41 -12.38 2.22
CA LYS A 78 7.94 -13.63 2.83
C LYS A 78 6.61 -13.48 3.56
N HIS A 79 6.42 -12.38 4.28
CA HIS A 79 5.23 -12.16 5.11
C HIS A 79 4.08 -11.49 4.36
N LYS A 80 4.31 -10.98 3.14
CA LYS A 80 3.30 -10.26 2.33
C LYS A 80 2.69 -9.06 3.08
N MET A 81 3.55 -8.34 3.77
CA MET A 81 3.28 -7.16 4.61
C MET A 81 4.00 -5.92 4.05
N ALA A 82 3.92 -5.77 2.73
CA ALA A 82 4.53 -4.67 1.99
C ALA A 82 3.45 -3.98 1.15
N GLY A 83 3.23 -2.70 1.42
CA GLY A 83 2.45 -1.78 0.59
C GLY A 83 3.36 -0.86 -0.22
N ALA A 84 2.75 0.13 -0.87
CA ALA A 84 3.50 1.17 -1.57
C ALA A 84 2.84 2.55 -1.40
N ARG A 85 3.66 3.61 -1.36
CA ARG A 85 3.21 5.00 -1.47
C ARG A 85 3.41 5.46 -2.90
N ILE A 86 2.34 5.95 -3.52
CA ILE A 86 2.34 6.48 -4.89
C ILE A 86 2.57 7.99 -4.89
N HIS A 87 2.84 8.58 -6.05
CA HIS A 87 2.91 10.04 -6.18
C HIS A 87 1.55 10.71 -5.92
N ASP A 88 1.57 12.01 -5.58
CA ASP A 88 0.37 12.80 -5.31
C ASP A 88 -0.50 13.05 -6.56
N TYR A 89 -1.73 13.50 -6.33
CA TYR A 89 -2.74 13.73 -7.38
C TYR A 89 -2.30 14.67 -8.51
N THR A 90 -1.44 15.64 -8.21
CA THR A 90 -0.96 16.63 -9.18
C THR A 90 0.24 16.13 -9.98
N HIS A 91 0.92 15.10 -9.49
CA HIS A 91 2.08 14.52 -10.16
C HIS A 91 1.66 13.66 -11.36
N PRO A 92 2.26 13.85 -12.56
CA PRO A 92 1.83 13.13 -13.76
C PRO A 92 1.99 11.60 -13.69
N ALA A 93 2.81 11.09 -12.76
CA ALA A 93 3.09 9.67 -12.62
C ALA A 93 2.08 8.89 -11.76
N TRP A 94 1.17 9.51 -10.99
CA TRP A 94 0.35 8.77 -10.02
C TRP A 94 -0.51 7.67 -10.67
N LYS A 95 -1.05 7.89 -11.88
CA LYS A 95 -1.78 6.86 -12.63
C LYS A 95 -0.86 5.74 -13.09
N GLN A 96 0.34 6.09 -13.54
CA GLN A 96 1.35 5.12 -13.97
C GLN A 96 1.82 4.25 -12.80
N ASP A 97 2.01 4.82 -11.61
CA ASP A 97 2.32 4.06 -10.41
C ASP A 97 1.23 3.03 -10.14
N ILE A 98 -0.04 3.44 -10.16
CA ILE A 98 -1.18 2.54 -9.94
C ILE A 98 -1.23 1.44 -11.01
N ASP A 99 -1.08 1.79 -12.28
CA ASP A 99 -1.12 0.82 -13.39
C ASP A 99 -0.03 -0.26 -13.20
N ILE A 100 1.19 0.15 -12.86
CA ILE A 100 2.33 -0.75 -12.67
C ILE A 100 2.18 -1.57 -11.38
N LEU A 101 1.92 -0.91 -10.25
CA LEU A 101 1.85 -1.55 -8.93
C LEU A 101 0.65 -2.49 -8.82
N VAL A 102 -0.53 -2.06 -9.24
CA VAL A 102 -1.74 -2.91 -9.18
C VAL A 102 -1.66 -4.03 -10.21
N GLY A 103 -1.21 -3.75 -11.43
CA GLY A 103 -1.08 -4.77 -12.48
C GLY A 103 -0.01 -5.81 -12.18
N GLY A 104 1.10 -5.40 -11.56
CA GLY A 104 2.23 -6.27 -11.27
C GLY A 104 2.20 -6.94 -9.88
N ALA A 105 1.63 -6.29 -8.88
CA ALA A 105 1.67 -6.73 -7.48
C ALA A 105 0.33 -6.61 -6.74
N GLY A 106 -0.79 -6.34 -7.41
CA GLY A 106 -2.11 -6.14 -6.78
C GLY A 106 -2.59 -7.29 -5.90
N LYS A 107 -2.14 -8.53 -6.15
CA LYS A 107 -2.44 -9.71 -5.32
C LYS A 107 -1.63 -9.76 -4.01
N LEU A 108 -0.53 -9.02 -3.93
CA LEU A 108 0.45 -9.06 -2.85
C LEU A 108 0.57 -7.73 -2.09
N LEU A 109 0.13 -6.62 -2.69
CA LEU A 109 0.09 -5.31 -2.05
C LEU A 109 -0.79 -5.36 -0.80
N SER A 110 -0.20 -5.05 0.35
CA SER A 110 -0.93 -4.97 1.61
C SER A 110 -1.85 -3.74 1.65
N TYR A 111 -1.42 -2.64 1.03
CA TYR A 111 -2.15 -1.39 0.87
C TYR A 111 -1.47 -0.48 -0.18
N LEU A 112 -2.17 0.59 -0.57
CA LEU A 112 -1.60 1.75 -1.27
C LEU A 112 -1.77 3.02 -0.44
N THR A 113 -0.70 3.80 -0.29
CA THR A 113 -0.71 5.08 0.43
C THR A 113 -0.81 6.24 -0.57
N ILE A 114 -1.83 7.09 -0.39
CA ILE A 114 -2.08 8.29 -1.19
C ILE A 114 -1.60 9.52 -0.40
N PRO A 115 -0.61 10.27 -0.91
CA PRO A 115 -0.12 11.47 -0.25
C PRO A 115 -0.84 12.74 -0.72
N LYS A 116 -0.67 13.82 0.06
CA LYS A 116 -0.90 15.24 -0.33
C LYS A 116 -2.23 15.57 -1.03
N CYS A 117 -3.31 14.84 -0.74
CA CYS A 117 -4.63 15.22 -1.24
C CYS A 117 -5.09 16.53 -0.62
N THR A 118 -5.32 17.56 -1.43
CA THR A 118 -5.85 18.85 -0.98
C THR A 118 -7.38 18.86 -0.93
N ASP A 119 -8.06 18.00 -1.70
CA ASP A 119 -9.52 17.94 -1.70
C ASP A 119 -10.02 16.49 -1.66
N ILE A 120 -11.21 16.28 -1.06
CA ILE A 120 -11.83 14.96 -0.99
C ILE A 120 -12.12 14.36 -2.37
N SER A 121 -12.36 15.18 -3.39
CA SER A 121 -12.55 14.73 -4.77
C SER A 121 -11.29 14.09 -5.37
N GLN A 122 -10.10 14.58 -5.01
CA GLN A 122 -8.82 14.00 -5.45
C GLN A 122 -8.65 12.59 -4.87
N ALA A 123 -8.83 12.45 -3.55
CA ALA A 123 -8.78 11.14 -2.89
C ALA A 123 -9.81 10.16 -3.49
N LYS A 124 -11.04 10.62 -3.72
CA LYS A 124 -12.10 9.82 -4.37
C LYS A 124 -11.71 9.36 -5.78
N GLU A 125 -11.16 10.24 -6.61
CA GLU A 125 -10.73 9.88 -7.96
C GLU A 125 -9.59 8.85 -7.92
N MET A 126 -8.59 9.05 -7.08
CA MET A 126 -7.47 8.13 -6.95
C MET A 126 -7.93 6.75 -6.46
N ILE A 127 -8.80 6.69 -5.45
CA ILE A 127 -9.40 5.42 -4.96
C ILE A 127 -10.20 4.74 -6.07
N ALA A 128 -11.04 5.49 -6.79
CA ALA A 128 -11.82 4.94 -7.90
C ALA A 128 -10.91 4.40 -9.01
N TYR A 129 -9.79 5.06 -9.27
CA TYR A 129 -8.80 4.59 -10.24
C TYR A 129 -8.10 3.31 -9.78
N ILE A 130 -7.70 3.21 -8.51
CA ILE A 130 -7.16 1.96 -7.92
C ILE A 130 -8.17 0.81 -8.09
N GLN A 131 -9.43 1.02 -7.74
CA GLN A 131 -10.49 0.00 -7.86
C GLN A 131 -10.74 -0.42 -9.31
N LYS A 132 -10.75 0.56 -10.23
CA LYS A 132 -10.86 0.31 -11.67
C LYS A 132 -9.72 -0.56 -12.17
N MET A 133 -8.48 -0.25 -11.79
CA MET A 133 -7.31 -1.02 -12.22
C MET A 133 -7.25 -2.40 -11.56
N ALA A 134 -7.64 -2.52 -10.29
CA ALA A 134 -7.77 -3.81 -9.62
C ALA A 134 -8.75 -4.72 -10.38
N THR A 135 -9.91 -4.18 -10.79
CA THR A 135 -10.89 -4.91 -11.61
C THR A 135 -10.31 -5.29 -12.98
N PHE A 136 -9.67 -4.32 -13.67
CA PHE A 136 -9.07 -4.54 -14.99
C PHE A 136 -8.01 -5.64 -14.99
N TYR A 137 -7.19 -5.72 -13.93
CA TYR A 137 -6.14 -6.72 -13.79
C TYR A 137 -6.58 -8.02 -13.10
N GLY A 138 -7.87 -8.18 -12.77
CA GLY A 138 -8.40 -9.40 -12.13
C GLY A 138 -7.87 -9.60 -10.71
N VAL A 139 -7.77 -8.52 -9.92
CA VAL A 139 -7.48 -8.57 -8.50
C VAL A 139 -8.80 -8.75 -7.75
N ASP A 140 -9.07 -9.99 -7.33
CA ASP A 140 -10.36 -10.38 -6.71
C ASP A 140 -10.51 -9.92 -5.24
N ARG A 141 -9.55 -9.17 -4.71
CA ARG A 141 -9.54 -8.63 -3.34
C ARG A 141 -9.60 -7.12 -3.33
N GLU A 142 -10.09 -6.55 -2.25
CA GLU A 142 -9.95 -5.11 -1.99
C GLU A 142 -8.47 -4.80 -1.66
N ILE A 143 -7.91 -3.79 -2.31
CA ILE A 143 -6.59 -3.22 -1.95
C ILE A 143 -6.87 -2.07 -0.96
N PRO A 144 -6.51 -2.21 0.33
CA PRO A 144 -6.69 -1.15 1.31
C PRO A 144 -5.95 0.13 0.91
N VAL A 145 -6.51 1.27 1.28
CA VAL A 145 -5.92 2.57 0.99
C VAL A 145 -5.60 3.28 2.30
N HIS A 146 -4.37 3.75 2.43
CA HIS A 146 -3.95 4.70 3.46
C HIS A 146 -3.96 6.11 2.84
N ILE A 147 -4.49 7.10 3.55
CA ILE A 147 -4.50 8.50 3.08
C ILE A 147 -3.70 9.33 4.07
N LEU A 148 -2.71 10.07 3.57
CA LEU A 148 -2.02 11.06 4.39
C LEU A 148 -2.88 12.32 4.53
N ILE A 149 -3.11 12.74 5.77
CA ILE A 149 -3.78 14.00 6.09
C ILE A 149 -2.69 15.02 6.43
N GLU A 150 -2.14 15.66 5.39
CA GLU A 150 -0.94 16.50 5.48
C GLU A 150 -1.06 17.86 4.76
N THR A 151 -2.28 18.24 4.38
CA THR A 151 -2.60 19.52 3.73
C THR A 151 -3.71 20.24 4.50
N HIS A 152 -3.91 21.52 4.22
CA HIS A 152 -4.98 22.30 4.87
C HIS A 152 -6.39 21.92 4.41
N GLY A 153 -6.54 21.52 3.14
CA GLY A 153 -7.81 21.55 2.41
C GLY A 153 -7.72 22.57 1.29
#